data_AF-A0A9D1S251-F1
#
_entry.id   AF-A0A9D1S251-F1
#
_cell.length_a   1.000
_cell.length_b   1.000
_cell.length_c   1.000
_cell.angle_alpha   90.00
_cell.angle_beta   90.00
_cell.angle_gamma   90.00
#
_symmetry.space_group_name_H-M   'P 1'
#
loop_
_entity.id
_entity.type
_entity.pdbx_description
1 polymer ?
#
loop_
_entity_poly.entity_id
_entity_poly.type
_entity_poly.pdbx_seq_one_letter_code
_entity_poly.pdbx_strand_id
1 'polypeptide(L)'
;MNVPYEPDERTSADGEAAQHSPSSQPCSEASAEDCPEATDRLDRIYDYLDGVLSRSDIEDVQAHLEGCPDCATDYDLECLIRTAVRRSCAERAPETLKVTIIERISQIRLQAGHESP
;
A
#
# COMPACT_ATOMS: atom_id res chain seq x y z
N MET A 1 -32.26 -2.91 18.55
CA MET A 1 -31.48 -4.14 18.82
C MET A 1 -30.03 -3.71 18.91
N ASN A 2 -29.50 -3.65 20.13
CA ASN A 2 -28.15 -3.17 20.40
C ASN A 2 -27.38 -4.38 20.96
N VAL A 3 -26.31 -4.81 20.29
CA VAL A 3 -25.46 -5.90 20.76
C VAL A 3 -24.40 -5.27 21.66
N PRO A 4 -24.34 -5.61 22.95
CA PRO A 4 -23.28 -5.11 23.84
C PRO A 4 -21.94 -5.70 23.41
N TYR A 5 -20.97 -4.83 23.18
CA TYR A 5 -19.58 -5.17 22.85
C TYR A 5 -18.82 -5.44 24.15
N GLU A 6 -18.30 -6.66 24.31
CA GLU A 6 -17.37 -7.02 25.39
C GLU A 6 -15.93 -6.81 24.89
N PRO A 7 -15.08 -6.05 25.58
CA PRO A 7 -13.70 -5.86 25.18
C PRO A 7 -12.85 -7.07 25.57
N ASP A 8 -12.19 -7.70 24.59
CA ASP A 8 -11.21 -8.76 24.82
C ASP A 8 -9.90 -8.15 25.36
N GLU A 9 -9.61 -8.45 26.62
CA GLU A 9 -8.36 -8.09 27.27
C GLU A 9 -7.33 -9.20 27.04
N ARG A 10 -6.33 -8.94 26.19
CA ARG A 10 -4.91 -9.36 26.31
C ARG A 10 -4.26 -9.45 24.93
N THR A 11 -3.30 -8.56 24.69
CA THR A 11 -1.90 -9.01 24.56
C THR A 11 -0.97 -7.82 24.65
N SER A 12 0.02 -7.98 25.52
CA SER A 12 1.06 -7.01 25.84
C SER A 12 1.85 -6.58 24.61
N ALA A 13 2.35 -5.35 24.71
CA ALA A 13 3.33 -4.78 23.82
C ALA A 13 4.64 -5.55 23.87
N ASP A 14 4.90 -6.32 22.81
CA ASP A 14 6.25 -6.56 22.31
C ASP A 14 6.24 -6.09 20.86
N GLY A 15 6.81 -4.91 20.65
CA GLY A 15 7.10 -4.40 19.32
C GLY A 15 8.27 -5.20 18.75
N GLU A 16 7.96 -6.12 17.85
CA GLU A 16 8.95 -6.72 16.97
C GLU A 16 8.57 -6.36 15.53
N ALA A 17 9.40 -5.52 14.92
CA ALA A 17 9.25 -5.07 13.56
C ALA A 17 9.10 -6.27 12.63
N ALA A 18 8.05 -6.26 11.80
CA ALA A 18 7.83 -7.25 10.75
C ALA A 18 9.05 -7.31 9.82
N GLN A 19 9.93 -8.27 10.10
CA GLN A 19 11.01 -8.67 9.21
C GLN A 19 10.41 -9.61 8.16
N HIS A 20 9.55 -9.10 7.27
CA HIS A 20 9.16 -9.88 6.10
C HIS A 20 10.31 -9.86 5.09
N SER A 21 11.23 -10.80 5.29
CA SER A 21 12.25 -11.16 4.31
C SER A 21 11.55 -11.64 3.03
N PRO A 22 11.81 -11.05 1.84
CA PRO A 22 11.29 -11.57 0.59
C PRO A 22 12.16 -12.76 0.19
N SER A 23 11.73 -13.97 0.56
CA SER A 23 12.29 -15.17 -0.05
C SER A 23 11.54 -15.36 -1.38
N SER A 24 12.21 -14.98 -2.46
CA SER A 24 11.78 -15.19 -3.84
C SER A 24 11.54 -16.68 -4.09
N GLN A 25 10.30 -17.14 -3.94
CA GLN A 25 9.90 -18.45 -4.42
C GLN A 25 9.00 -18.27 -5.64
N PRO A 26 9.45 -18.69 -6.84
CA PRO A 26 8.57 -18.76 -7.99
C PRO A 26 7.47 -19.78 -7.68
N CYS A 27 6.21 -19.42 -7.90
CA CYS A 27 5.09 -20.37 -7.88
C CYS A 27 5.33 -21.41 -8.99
N SER A 28 6.05 -22.50 -8.67
CA SER A 28 6.15 -23.67 -9.52
C SER A 28 4.93 -24.55 -9.27
N GLU A 29 4.24 -24.87 -10.35
CA GLU A 29 3.11 -25.80 -10.52
C GLU A 29 3.02 -26.92 -9.46
N ALA A 30 2.30 -26.67 -8.36
CA ALA A 30 1.63 -27.69 -7.56
C ALA A 30 0.69 -27.03 -6.53
N SER A 31 -0.60 -27.00 -6.88
CA SER A 31 -1.76 -26.80 -6.00
C SER A 31 -1.99 -25.39 -5.43
N ALA A 32 -3.24 -24.96 -5.48
CA ALA A 32 -3.76 -23.66 -5.03
C ALA A 32 -3.75 -23.47 -3.50
N GLU A 33 -2.91 -24.23 -2.79
CA GLU A 33 -2.86 -24.35 -1.34
C GLU A 33 -1.47 -24.04 -0.75
N ASP A 34 -0.55 -23.51 -1.56
CA ASP A 34 0.75 -22.96 -1.13
C ASP A 34 1.00 -21.55 -1.74
N CYS A 35 -0.04 -20.72 -1.78
CA CYS A 35 0.19 -19.27 -1.66
C CYS A 35 0.51 -19.01 -0.18
N PRO A 36 1.49 -18.15 0.17
CA PRO A 36 1.60 -17.65 1.54
C PRO A 36 0.21 -17.16 1.97
N GLU A 37 -0.17 -17.44 3.23
CA GLU A 37 -1.53 -17.32 3.76
C GLU A 37 -2.26 -16.13 3.13
N ALA A 38 -3.51 -16.29 2.69
CA ALA A 38 -4.22 -15.28 1.87
C ALA A 38 -4.05 -13.82 2.33
N THR A 39 -3.86 -13.62 3.64
CA THR A 39 -3.43 -12.37 4.29
C THR A 39 -2.11 -11.79 3.73
N ASP A 40 -1.00 -12.54 3.72
CA ASP A 40 0.32 -12.08 3.28
C ASP A 40 0.31 -11.63 1.81
N ARG A 41 -0.49 -12.30 0.99
CA ARG A 41 -0.68 -12.00 -0.43
C ARG A 41 -1.41 -10.67 -0.64
N LEU A 42 -2.48 -10.43 0.13
CA LEU A 42 -3.23 -9.19 0.08
C LEU A 42 -2.40 -8.01 0.60
N ASP A 43 -1.62 -8.22 1.67
CA ASP A 43 -0.71 -7.20 2.21
C ASP A 43 0.30 -6.72 1.17
N ARG A 44 0.89 -7.64 0.39
CA ARG A 44 1.79 -7.28 -0.72
C ARG A 44 1.09 -6.49 -1.83
N ILE A 45 -0.18 -6.79 -2.12
CA ILE A 45 -0.99 -6.01 -3.08
C ILE A 45 -1.27 -4.61 -2.54
N TYR A 46 -1.59 -4.46 -1.26
CA TYR A 46 -1.79 -3.15 -0.63
C TYR A 46 -0.50 -2.32 -0.64
N ASP A 47 0.63 -2.91 -0.26
CA ASP A 47 1.93 -2.23 -0.28
C ASP A 47 2.29 -1.76 -1.69
N TYR A 48 2.03 -2.59 -2.71
CA TYR A 48 2.23 -2.24 -4.11
C TYR A 48 1.34 -1.06 -4.53
N LEU A 49 0.06 -1.10 -4.17
CA LEU A 49 -0.91 -0.06 -4.52
C LEU A 49 -0.67 1.26 -3.79
N ASP A 50 -0.07 1.22 -2.60
CA ASP A 50 0.29 2.40 -1.80
C ASP A 50 1.66 2.97 -2.17
N GLY A 51 2.46 2.22 -2.94
CA GLY A 51 3.76 2.65 -3.45
C GLY A 51 4.85 2.66 -2.39
N VAL A 52 4.70 1.85 -1.33
CA VAL A 52 5.69 1.72 -0.25
C VAL A 52 6.78 0.68 -0.55
N LEU A 53 6.61 -0.09 -1.62
CA LEU A 53 7.55 -1.13 -2.04
C LEU A 53 8.86 -0.56 -2.63
N SER A 54 9.94 -1.33 -2.44
CA SER A 54 11.22 -1.07 -3.11
C SER A 54 11.13 -1.40 -4.61
N ARG A 55 12.13 -0.98 -5.41
CA ARG A 55 12.15 -1.28 -6.85
C ARG A 55 12.19 -2.78 -7.13
N SER A 56 12.92 -3.55 -6.32
CA SER A 56 12.98 -5.00 -6.42
C SER A 56 11.61 -5.61 -6.16
N ASP A 57 10.97 -5.22 -5.06
CA ASP A 57 9.66 -5.77 -4.68
C ASP A 57 8.56 -5.42 -5.70
N ILE A 58 8.67 -4.26 -6.37
CA ILE A 58 7.76 -3.89 -7.46
C ILE A 58 7.88 -4.87 -8.63
N GLU A 59 9.10 -5.20 -9.05
CA GLU A 59 9.35 -6.14 -10.15
C GLU A 59 8.84 -7.54 -9.78
N ASP A 60 9.06 -7.96 -8.52
CA ASP A 60 8.60 -9.26 -8.00
C ASP A 60 7.08 -9.36 -7.98
N VAL A 61 6.38 -8.34 -7.47
CA VAL A 61 4.90 -8.32 -7.44
C VAL A 61 4.33 -8.24 -8.85
N GLN A 62 4.94 -7.49 -9.77
CA GLN A 62 4.51 -7.44 -11.16
C GLN A 62 4.61 -8.80 -11.86
N ALA A 63 5.76 -9.46 -11.73
CA ALA A 63 5.94 -10.80 -12.28
C ALA A 63 4.92 -11.80 -11.69
N HIS A 64 4.59 -11.66 -10.41
CA HIS A 64 3.59 -12.50 -9.76
C HIS A 64 2.17 -12.24 -10.28
N LEU A 65 1.77 -10.97 -10.46
CA LEU A 65 0.46 -10.62 -11.03
C LEU A 65 0.29 -11.12 -12.47
N GLU A 66 1.37 -11.19 -13.25
CA GLU A 66 1.35 -11.77 -14.59
C GLU A 66 1.22 -13.31 -14.57
N GLY A 67 1.76 -13.97 -13.54
CA GLY A 67 1.76 -15.43 -13.39
C GLY A 67 0.58 -16.01 -12.60
N CYS A 68 -0.16 -15.20 -11.84
CA CYS A 68 -1.19 -15.67 -10.92
C CYS A 68 -2.56 -14.97 -11.16
N PRO A 69 -3.55 -15.65 -11.75
CA PRO A 69 -4.85 -15.05 -12.07
C PRO A 69 -5.69 -14.70 -10.82
N ASP A 70 -5.53 -15.44 -9.72
CA ASP A 70 -6.24 -15.15 -8.48
C ASP A 70 -5.79 -13.82 -7.88
N CYS A 71 -4.47 -13.59 -7.82
CA CYS A 71 -3.90 -12.32 -7.35
C CYS A 71 -4.23 -11.15 -8.27
N ALA A 72 -4.24 -11.37 -9.59
CA ALA A 72 -4.69 -10.36 -10.54
C ALA A 72 -6.16 -9.97 -10.29
N THR A 73 -7.01 -10.94 -9.97
CA THR A 73 -8.42 -10.69 -9.66
C THR A 73 -8.59 -9.88 -8.37
N ASP A 74 -7.84 -10.21 -7.32
CA ASP A 74 -7.85 -9.44 -6.06
C ASP A 74 -7.33 -8.01 -6.26
N TYR A 75 -6.24 -7.85 -7.03
CA TYR A 75 -5.69 -6.54 -7.40
C TYR A 75 -6.73 -5.68 -8.14
N ASP A 76 -7.42 -6.24 -9.12
CA ASP A 76 -8.45 -5.55 -9.88
C ASP A 76 -9.61 -5.12 -8.97
N LEU A 77 -10.05 -6.01 -8.08
CA LEU A 77 -11.10 -5.70 -7.10
C LEU A 77 -10.69 -4.53 -6.20
N GLU A 78 -9.49 -4.55 -5.65
CA GLU A 78 -9.00 -3.47 -4.80
C GLU A 78 -8.87 -2.15 -5.58
N CYS A 79 -8.45 -2.18 -6.85
CA CYS A 79 -8.43 -1.01 -7.71
C CYS A 79 -9.82 -0.39 -7.91
N LEU A 80 -10.85 -1.25 -8.07
CA LEU A 80 -12.25 -0.82 -8.16
C LEU A 80 -12.74 -0.19 -6.85
N ILE A 81 -12.44 -0.81 -5.71
CA ILE A 81 -12.80 -0.28 -4.38
C ILE A 81 -12.16 1.08 -4.18
N ARG A 82 -10.85 1.21 -4.38
CA ARG A 82 -10.11 2.45 -4.23
C ARG A 82 -10.65 3.55 -5.16
N THR A 83 -11.04 3.19 -6.38
CA THR A 83 -11.70 4.12 -7.31
C THR A 83 -13.07 4.56 -6.81
N ALA A 84 -13.89 3.65 -6.28
CA ALA A 84 -15.20 3.96 -5.73
C ALA A 84 -15.10 4.88 -4.50
N VAL A 85 -14.15 4.60 -3.60
CA VAL A 85 -13.85 5.43 -2.42
C VAL A 85 -13.42 6.83 -2.86
N ARG A 86 -12.46 6.95 -3.78
CA ARG A 86 -12.00 8.24 -4.30
C ARG A 86 -13.13 9.06 -4.92
N ARG A 87 -14.06 8.44 -5.64
CA ARG A 87 -15.23 9.11 -6.22
C ARG A 87 -16.20 9.61 -5.14
N SER A 88 -16.38 8.82 -4.09
CA SER A 88 -17.34 9.11 -3.01
C SER A 88 -16.82 10.13 -1.99
N CYS A 89 -15.50 10.18 -1.79
CA CYS A 89 -14.82 11.02 -0.81
C CYS A 89 -14.01 12.17 -1.44
N ALA A 90 -14.36 12.61 -2.66
CA ALA A 90 -13.70 13.71 -3.33
C ALA A 90 -14.09 15.07 -2.72
N GLU A 91 -13.61 15.37 -1.53
CA GLU A 91 -13.71 16.70 -0.94
C GLU A 91 -12.68 17.63 -1.61
N ARG A 92 -13.15 18.75 -2.18
CA ARG A 92 -12.28 19.68 -2.88
C ARG A 92 -11.38 20.39 -1.86
N ALA A 93 -10.08 20.14 -1.93
CA ALA A 93 -9.10 20.84 -1.11
C ALA A 93 -9.29 22.37 -1.25
N PRO A 94 -9.33 23.13 -0.15
CA PRO A 94 -9.53 24.58 -0.19
C PRO A 94 -8.42 25.26 -0.99
N GLU A 95 -8.78 26.24 -1.80
CA GLU A 95 -7.84 26.93 -2.70
C GLU A 95 -6.69 27.61 -1.93
N THR A 96 -6.92 27.99 -0.67
CA THR A 96 -5.89 28.53 0.22
C THR A 96 -4.72 27.55 0.45
N LEU A 97 -4.98 26.25 0.59
CA LEU A 97 -3.93 25.24 0.74
C LEU A 97 -3.06 25.15 -0.51
N LYS A 98 -3.68 25.22 -1.71
CA LYS A 98 -2.93 25.17 -2.97
C LYS A 98 -1.97 26.34 -3.10
N VAL A 99 -2.44 27.55 -2.79
CA VAL A 99 -1.61 28.76 -2.81
C VAL A 99 -0.43 28.60 -1.86
N THR A 100 -0.67 28.20 -0.61
CA THR A 100 0.38 27.97 0.39
C THR A 100 1.41 26.94 -0.06
N ILE A 101 0.97 25.83 -0.66
CA ILE A 101 1.87 24.78 -1.17
C ILE A 101 2.76 25.34 -2.29
N ILE A 102 2.18 26.05 -3.27
CA ILE A 102 2.93 26.63 -4.39
C ILE A 102 3.94 27.68 -3.91
N GLU A 103 3.55 28.53 -2.96
CA GLU A 103 4.46 29.50 -2.34
C GLU A 103 5.62 28.79 -1.63
N ARG A 104 5.33 27.73 -0.87
CA ARG A 104 6.36 26.99 -0.14
C ARG A 104 7.33 26.28 -1.08
N ILE A 105 6.84 25.66 -2.15
CA ILE A 105 7.68 25.04 -3.18
C ILE A 105 8.57 26.08 -3.85
N SER A 106 8.02 27.26 -4.18
CA SER A 106 8.77 28.35 -4.78
C SER A 106 9.91 28.83 -3.87
N GLN A 107 9.64 28.98 -2.57
CA GLN A 107 10.67 29.35 -1.58
C GLN A 107 11.81 28.32 -1.51
N ILE A 108 11.48 27.02 -1.46
CA ILE A 108 12.48 25.95 -1.39
C ILE A 108 13.36 25.95 -2.66
N ARG A 109 12.76 26.16 -3.84
CA ARG A 109 13.51 26.23 -5.11
C ARG A 109 14.48 27.42 -5.17
N LEU A 110 14.10 28.56 -4.59
CA LEU A 110 14.98 29.72 -4.51
C LEU A 110 16.14 29.50 -3.51
N GLN A 111 15.88 28.82 -2.40
CA GLN A 111 16.90 28.48 -1.40
C GLN A 111 17.89 27.45 -1.93
N ALA A 112 17.41 26.41 -2.62
CA ALA A 112 18.24 25.40 -3.28
C ALA A 112 19.14 25.99 -4.39
N GLY A 113 18.79 27.15 -4.95
CA GLY A 113 19.62 27.89 -5.90
C GLY A 113 20.70 28.78 -5.26
N HIS A 114 20.68 28.97 -3.94
CA HIS A 114 21.60 29.85 -3.21
C HIS A 114 22.61 29.07 -2.32
N GLU A 115 22.56 27.74 -2.34
CA GLU A 115 23.56 26.83 -1.78
C GLU A 115 24.51 26.30 -2.86
N SER A 116 25.32 27.19 -3.43
CA SER A 116 26.51 26.77 -4.19
C SER A 116 27.72 27.56 -3.69
N PRO A 117 28.61 26.97 -2.88
CA PRO A 117 30.03 27.28 -2.94
C PRO A 117 30.69 26.60 -4.15
#